data_AF-A0A519CBI3-F1
#
_entry.id   AF-A0A519CBI3-F1
#
_cell.length_a   1.000
_cell.length_b   1.000
_cell.length_c   1.000
_cell.angle_alpha   90.00
_cell.angle_beta   90.00
_cell.angle_gamma   90.00
#
_symmetry.space_group_name_H-M   'P 1'
#
loop_
_entity.id
_entity.type
_entity.pdbx_description
1 polymer ?
#
loop_
_entity_poly.entity_id
_entity_poly.type
_entity_poly.pdbx_seq_one_letter_code
_entity_poly.pdbx_strand_id
1 'polypeptide(L)'
;MDSEQETQATAVIEGEQPSNVSENSAKPAPDYNDLTVIKLKELLKELGLPLSGKKSDLIERLQASNEKVDEESGESKEETKEPLVSIDKLDGLSRTELRDLRKEYHKQAEVLRVKRDELNLKSQSHASERNDLNLKAKEHMDKVHVHRDLRNGLNVEVGEIRDERREITNQANTLKDVFLKLKRQRFSGLNLPPVSKLRKQIQELELKQMTTPLTTDKERALVDEISSLQNKIRQHDELIETDTEVLDARDTFRESENKRRELGKKMQKSRQEAQAAHHTMKDSLRLNRQTRRKADAAQKQFVKAKEKADVVHNEYIEYLRGMQEIDRMTASQGRSGSSADQRANAASAEELFTKFLSGEKLSTEQLMIIQKAGML
;
A
#
# COMPACT_ATOMS: atom_id res chain seq x y z
N MET A 1 -29.52 -48.17 -3.17
CA MET A 1 -30.42 -48.92 -4.07
C MET A 1 -30.95 -47.90 -5.05
N ASP A 2 -30.33 -47.96 -6.22
CA ASP A 2 -30.82 -47.58 -7.54
C ASP A 2 -30.94 -46.08 -7.87
N SER A 3 -30.53 -45.55 -9.02
CA SER A 3 -29.70 -45.93 -10.19
C SER A 3 -29.64 -44.63 -11.02
N GLU A 4 -28.48 -44.08 -11.34
CA GLU A 4 -27.76 -44.19 -12.64
C GLU A 4 -28.53 -43.78 -13.92
N GLN A 5 -27.74 -43.18 -14.84
CA GLN A 5 -27.95 -42.84 -16.26
C GLN A 5 -28.28 -41.35 -16.55
N GLU A 6 -27.64 -40.64 -17.49
CA GLU A 6 -26.63 -41.02 -18.49
C GLU A 6 -25.92 -39.77 -19.07
N THR A 7 -24.61 -39.94 -19.25
CA THR A 7 -23.67 -39.46 -20.29
C THR A 7 -24.10 -38.42 -21.35
N GLN A 8 -23.18 -37.49 -21.65
CA GLN A 8 -22.52 -37.50 -22.97
C GLN A 8 -21.17 -36.76 -22.94
N ALA A 9 -20.14 -37.48 -23.37
CA ALA A 9 -18.79 -37.02 -23.63
C ALA A 9 -18.52 -37.14 -25.13
N THR A 10 -17.77 -36.20 -25.71
CA THR A 10 -17.07 -36.39 -26.99
C THR A 10 -15.69 -35.75 -26.94
N ALA A 11 -14.71 -36.65 -26.84
CA ALA A 11 -13.33 -36.70 -27.34
C ALA A 11 -12.65 -35.45 -27.95
N VAL A 12 -11.57 -35.04 -27.28
CA VAL A 12 -10.15 -35.03 -27.73
C VAL A 12 -9.87 -35.06 -29.25
N ILE A 13 -9.18 -34.01 -29.75
CA ILE A 13 -8.13 -34.12 -30.77
C ILE A 13 -6.99 -33.18 -30.36
N GLU A 14 -5.82 -33.75 -30.08
CA GLU A 14 -4.52 -33.07 -29.97
C GLU A 14 -3.91 -32.84 -31.37
N GLY A 15 -3.19 -31.73 -31.55
CA GLY A 15 -2.28 -31.57 -32.69
C GLY A 15 -1.87 -30.14 -33.04
N GLU A 16 -0.57 -29.86 -32.90
CA GLU A 16 0.25 -28.89 -33.65
C GLU A 16 0.30 -27.39 -33.25
N GLN A 17 1.40 -27.07 -32.54
CA GLN A 17 2.43 -26.03 -32.78
C GLN A 17 2.08 -24.57 -33.16
N PRO A 18 2.90 -23.59 -32.70
CA PRO A 18 2.57 -22.17 -32.68
C PRO A 18 2.94 -21.45 -34.00
N SER A 19 1.97 -20.76 -34.60
CA SER A 19 2.23 -19.83 -35.70
C SER A 19 2.56 -18.43 -35.17
N ASN A 20 3.81 -18.05 -35.43
CA ASN A 20 4.35 -16.70 -35.43
C ASN A 20 3.50 -15.77 -36.31
N VAL A 21 2.97 -14.67 -35.78
CA VAL A 21 2.49 -13.53 -36.58
C VAL A 21 3.07 -12.25 -36.01
N SER A 22 4.12 -11.79 -36.70
CA SER A 22 4.58 -10.43 -36.73
C SER A 22 3.47 -9.56 -37.31
N GLU A 23 2.94 -8.59 -36.56
CA GLU A 23 2.37 -7.37 -37.13
C GLU A 23 2.73 -6.18 -36.24
N ASN A 24 3.85 -5.58 -36.60
CA ASN A 24 4.11 -4.16 -36.36
C ASN A 24 3.04 -3.38 -37.13
N SER A 25 2.05 -2.82 -36.43
CA SER A 25 1.10 -1.87 -36.99
C SER A 25 1.11 -0.60 -36.14
N ALA A 26 1.81 0.41 -36.66
CA ALA A 26 1.73 1.78 -36.17
C ALA A 26 0.26 2.22 -36.22
N LYS A 27 -0.37 2.35 -35.06
CA LYS A 27 -1.75 2.84 -34.97
C LYS A 27 -1.74 4.36 -35.21
N PRO A 28 -2.57 4.89 -36.11
CA PRO A 28 -2.73 6.33 -36.25
C PRO A 28 -3.33 6.90 -34.96
N ALA A 29 -2.89 8.10 -34.57
CA ALA A 29 -3.38 8.80 -33.38
C ALA A 29 -4.92 8.84 -33.37
N PRO A 30 -5.58 8.35 -32.31
CA PRO A 30 -7.04 8.35 -32.25
C PRO A 30 -7.58 9.77 -32.11
N ASP A 31 -8.48 10.17 -33.02
CA ASP A 31 -9.15 11.47 -32.95
C ASP A 31 -10.22 11.46 -31.84
N TYR A 32 -9.92 12.14 -30.72
CA TYR A 32 -10.77 12.14 -29.52
C TYR A 32 -11.99 13.07 -29.63
N ASN A 33 -12.14 13.82 -30.73
CA ASN A 33 -13.20 14.81 -30.90
C ASN A 33 -14.61 14.19 -30.98
N ASP A 34 -14.71 12.97 -31.53
CA ASP A 34 -15.99 12.27 -31.74
C ASP A 34 -16.50 11.51 -30.51
N LEU A 35 -15.70 11.44 -29.44
CA LEU A 35 -16.09 10.71 -28.24
C LEU A 35 -17.03 11.51 -27.33
N THR A 36 -17.98 10.81 -26.73
CA THR A 36 -18.86 11.37 -25.69
C THR A 36 -18.09 11.60 -24.39
N VAL A 37 -18.51 12.59 -23.59
CA VAL A 37 -17.88 12.95 -22.29
C VAL A 37 -17.75 11.76 -21.34
N ILE A 38 -18.68 10.80 -21.40
CA ILE A 38 -18.65 9.58 -20.58
C ILE A 38 -17.43 8.72 -20.94
N LYS A 39 -17.26 8.40 -22.23
CA LYS A 39 -16.11 7.65 -22.75
C LYS A 39 -14.77 8.36 -22.48
N LEU A 40 -14.72 9.68 -22.63
CA LEU A 40 -13.52 10.47 -22.33
C LEU A 40 -13.12 10.39 -20.84
N LYS A 41 -14.11 10.36 -19.93
CA LYS A 41 -13.86 10.18 -18.49
C LYS A 41 -13.46 8.76 -18.14
N GLU A 42 -13.99 7.75 -18.84
CA GLU A 42 -13.55 6.35 -18.66
C GLU A 42 -12.09 6.20 -19.06
N LEU A 43 -11.70 6.72 -20.22
CA LEU A 43 -10.30 6.71 -20.69
C LEU A 43 -9.36 7.47 -19.73
N LEU A 44 -9.76 8.65 -19.24
CA LEU A 44 -8.99 9.38 -18.24
C LEU A 44 -8.89 8.64 -16.90
N LYS A 45 -9.92 7.85 -16.54
CA LYS A 45 -9.93 7.05 -15.31
C LYS A 45 -8.99 5.86 -15.42
N GLU A 46 -8.93 5.21 -16.58
CA GLU A 46 -7.96 4.14 -16.89
C GLU A 46 -6.52 4.65 -16.84
N LEU A 47 -6.29 5.88 -17.32
CA LEU A 47 -4.98 6.56 -17.26
C LEU A 47 -4.70 7.25 -15.92
N GLY A 48 -5.61 7.17 -14.94
CA GLY A 48 -5.44 7.76 -13.61
C GLY A 48 -5.41 9.30 -13.57
N LEU A 49 -5.92 9.96 -14.61
CA LEU A 49 -5.94 11.41 -14.77
C LEU A 49 -7.21 12.04 -14.19
N PRO A 50 -7.18 13.35 -13.82
CA PRO A 50 -8.33 14.05 -13.27
C PRO A 50 -9.54 14.09 -14.21
N LEU A 51 -10.73 13.79 -13.68
CA LEU A 51 -12.00 13.65 -14.43
C LEU A 51 -12.84 14.93 -14.52
N SER A 52 -12.31 16.08 -14.05
CA SER A 52 -13.02 17.36 -13.97
C SER A 52 -12.74 18.27 -15.16
N GLY A 53 -13.76 18.98 -15.64
CA GLY A 53 -13.65 19.95 -16.75
C GLY A 53 -14.74 19.83 -17.80
N LYS A 54 -14.71 20.72 -18.78
CA LYS A 54 -15.55 20.65 -20.00
C LYS A 54 -14.99 19.61 -20.97
N LYS A 55 -15.76 19.24 -22.00
CA LYS A 55 -15.36 18.22 -23.01
C LYS A 55 -14.00 18.55 -23.65
N SER A 56 -13.75 19.82 -23.96
CA SER A 56 -12.46 20.33 -24.46
C SER A 56 -11.30 19.98 -23.54
N ASP A 57 -11.46 20.25 -22.24
CA ASP A 57 -10.39 20.10 -21.25
C ASP A 57 -10.06 18.62 -21.01
N LEU A 58 -11.02 17.71 -21.22
CA LEU A 58 -10.81 16.27 -21.13
C LEU A 58 -10.04 15.74 -22.36
N ILE A 59 -10.35 16.28 -23.55
CA ILE A 59 -9.66 15.94 -24.80
C ILE A 59 -8.21 16.43 -24.77
N GLU A 60 -8.00 17.69 -24.38
CA GLU A 60 -6.66 18.29 -24.25
C GLU A 60 -5.79 17.50 -23.26
N ARG A 61 -6.39 17.01 -22.16
CA ARG A 61 -5.67 16.22 -21.15
C ARG A 61 -5.34 14.80 -21.62
N LEU A 62 -6.17 14.20 -22.49
CA LEU A 62 -5.88 12.93 -23.16
C LEU A 62 -4.79 13.11 -24.23
N GLN A 63 -4.89 14.14 -25.06
CA GLN A 63 -3.88 14.47 -26.07
C GLN A 63 -2.53 14.77 -25.44
N ALA A 64 -2.48 15.59 -24.39
CA ALA A 64 -1.24 15.89 -23.66
C ALA A 64 -0.66 14.67 -22.94
N SER A 65 -1.50 13.69 -22.54
CA SER A 65 -0.99 12.42 -22.00
C SER A 65 -0.42 11.53 -23.08
N ASN A 66 -0.97 11.56 -24.29
CA ASN A 66 -0.49 10.79 -25.42
C ASN A 66 0.80 11.41 -26.01
N GLU A 67 0.88 12.74 -26.10
CA GLU A 67 2.13 13.46 -26.44
C GLU A 67 3.22 13.21 -25.41
N LYS A 68 2.89 13.07 -24.11
CA LYS A 68 3.89 12.66 -23.11
C LYS A 68 4.36 11.23 -23.29
N VAL A 69 3.52 10.34 -23.80
CA VAL A 69 3.92 8.96 -24.15
C VAL A 69 4.77 8.97 -25.42
N ASP A 70 4.52 9.89 -26.36
CA ASP A 70 5.34 10.08 -27.57
C ASP A 70 6.68 10.81 -27.27
N GLU A 71 6.73 11.71 -26.27
CA GLU A 71 7.97 12.31 -25.77
C GLU A 71 8.77 11.36 -24.85
N GLU A 72 8.12 10.46 -24.10
CA GLU A 72 8.79 9.41 -23.32
C GLU A 72 9.17 8.17 -24.17
N SER A 73 8.62 8.03 -25.39
CA SER A 73 9.07 7.05 -26.39
C SER A 73 10.00 7.65 -27.46
N GLY A 74 10.28 8.95 -27.37
CA GLY A 74 11.28 9.66 -28.15
C GLY A 74 12.63 9.73 -27.42
N GLU A 75 13.63 9.06 -27.99
CA GLU A 75 15.04 9.08 -27.56
C GLU A 75 15.39 8.36 -26.25
N SER A 76 15.14 7.05 -26.19
CA SER A 76 16.24 6.19 -25.75
C SER A 76 17.31 6.27 -26.86
N LYS A 77 18.21 7.25 -26.75
CA LYS A 77 19.53 7.14 -27.36
C LYS A 77 20.14 5.85 -26.82
N GLU A 78 19.93 4.75 -27.54
CA GLU A 78 20.93 3.72 -27.62
C GLU A 78 22.19 4.44 -28.11
N GLU A 79 22.98 4.93 -27.16
CA GLU A 79 24.42 4.87 -27.34
C GLU A 79 24.69 3.41 -27.70
N THR A 80 24.76 3.14 -29.00
CA THR A 80 25.40 1.94 -29.53
C THR A 80 26.82 2.00 -29.01
N LYS A 81 27.03 1.54 -27.77
CA LYS A 81 28.36 1.24 -27.26
C LYS A 81 28.95 0.32 -28.30
N GLU A 82 30.05 0.76 -28.91
CA GLU A 82 30.77 -0.05 -29.88
C GLU A 82 30.94 -1.45 -29.28
N PRO A 83 30.64 -2.51 -30.05
CA PRO A 83 30.81 -3.87 -29.55
C PRO A 83 32.21 -4.00 -28.96
N LEU A 84 32.30 -4.61 -27.78
CA LEU A 84 33.56 -4.73 -27.01
C LEU A 84 34.71 -5.29 -27.85
N VAL A 85 34.40 -5.97 -28.96
CA VAL A 85 35.35 -6.41 -29.96
C VAL A 85 34.84 -6.12 -31.38
N SER A 86 35.56 -5.28 -32.12
CA SER A 86 35.43 -5.18 -33.57
C SER A 86 36.11 -6.41 -34.20
N ILE A 87 35.41 -7.09 -35.12
CA ILE A 87 35.91 -8.29 -35.84
C ILE A 87 37.33 -8.05 -36.40
N ASP A 88 37.62 -6.83 -36.85
CA ASP A 88 38.92 -6.41 -37.38
C ASP A 88 40.11 -6.58 -36.40
N LYS A 89 39.86 -6.53 -35.08
CA LYS A 89 40.91 -6.73 -34.06
C LYS A 89 41.19 -8.22 -33.79
N LEU A 90 40.29 -9.12 -34.20
CA LEU A 90 40.43 -10.57 -34.02
C LEU A 90 41.14 -11.24 -35.20
N ASP A 91 41.11 -10.63 -36.39
CA ASP A 91 41.57 -11.25 -37.65
C ASP A 91 43.10 -11.40 -37.77
N GLY A 92 43.86 -10.91 -36.79
CA GLY A 92 45.33 -10.97 -36.76
C GLY A 92 45.95 -11.76 -35.60
N LEU A 93 45.14 -12.34 -34.70
CA LEU A 93 45.64 -13.00 -33.49
C LEU A 93 45.94 -14.50 -33.71
N SER A 94 47.01 -14.99 -33.09
CA SER A 94 47.35 -16.41 -33.09
C SER A 94 46.35 -17.23 -32.27
N ARG A 95 46.24 -18.53 -32.58
CA ARG A 95 45.33 -19.45 -31.87
C ARG A 95 45.60 -19.53 -30.36
N THR A 96 46.83 -19.32 -29.92
CA THR A 96 47.21 -19.26 -28.50
C THR A 96 46.71 -17.96 -27.85
N GLU A 97 46.86 -16.84 -28.54
CA GLU A 97 46.40 -15.52 -28.05
C GLU A 97 44.86 -15.47 -27.99
N LEU A 98 44.14 -16.02 -28.97
CA LEU A 98 42.69 -16.15 -28.95
C LEU A 98 42.21 -16.98 -27.74
N ARG A 99 42.92 -18.07 -27.40
CA ARG A 99 42.59 -18.89 -26.22
C ARG A 99 42.78 -18.14 -24.91
N ASP A 100 43.85 -17.37 -24.77
CA ASP A 100 44.11 -16.63 -23.54
C ASP A 100 43.19 -15.42 -23.40
N LEU A 101 42.86 -14.74 -24.51
CA LEU A 101 41.82 -13.71 -24.55
C LEU A 101 40.45 -14.26 -24.14
N ARG A 102 40.09 -15.45 -24.63
CA ARG A 102 38.85 -16.15 -24.23
C ARG A 102 38.80 -16.44 -22.72
N LYS A 103 39.91 -16.88 -22.13
CA LYS A 103 39.98 -17.13 -20.67
C LYS A 103 39.81 -15.84 -19.88
N GLU A 104 40.38 -14.75 -20.34
CA GLU A 104 40.24 -13.45 -19.68
C GLU A 104 38.79 -12.94 -19.76
N TYR A 105 38.16 -13.04 -20.93
CA TYR A 105 36.75 -12.69 -21.13
C TYR A 105 35.84 -13.53 -20.23
N HIS A 106 36.15 -14.82 -20.07
CA HIS A 106 35.41 -15.69 -19.15
C HIS A 106 35.54 -15.25 -17.69
N LYS A 107 36.75 -14.90 -17.22
CA LYS A 107 36.94 -14.40 -15.85
C LYS A 107 36.15 -13.11 -15.62
N GLN A 108 36.21 -12.18 -16.57
CA GLN A 108 35.51 -10.90 -16.49
C GLN A 108 33.98 -11.10 -16.51
N ALA A 109 33.48 -12.00 -17.37
CA ALA A 109 32.08 -12.38 -17.41
C ALA A 109 31.60 -12.99 -16.09
N GLU A 110 32.36 -13.90 -15.47
CA GLU A 110 31.97 -14.47 -14.16
C GLU A 110 31.91 -13.40 -13.05
N VAL A 111 32.85 -12.44 -13.04
CA VAL A 111 32.80 -11.33 -12.09
C VAL A 111 31.55 -10.47 -12.29
N LEU A 112 31.17 -10.18 -13.54
CA LEU A 112 29.95 -9.44 -13.85
C LEU A 112 28.69 -10.23 -13.50
N ARG A 113 28.69 -11.55 -13.70
CA ARG A 113 27.58 -12.43 -13.31
C ARG A 113 27.29 -12.34 -11.81
N VAL A 114 28.33 -12.49 -10.98
CA VAL A 114 28.18 -12.38 -9.51
C VAL A 114 27.70 -10.99 -9.10
N LYS A 115 28.28 -9.92 -9.67
CA LYS A 115 27.85 -8.54 -9.38
C LYS A 115 26.40 -8.28 -9.78
N ARG A 116 25.95 -8.80 -10.92
CA ARG A 116 24.56 -8.73 -11.37
C ARG A 116 23.64 -9.44 -10.38
N ASP A 117 24.00 -10.66 -9.98
CA ASP A 117 23.19 -11.47 -9.07
C ASP A 117 23.07 -10.80 -7.69
N GLU A 118 24.15 -10.20 -7.18
CA GLU A 118 24.11 -9.38 -5.96
C GLU A 118 23.20 -8.16 -6.08
N LEU A 119 23.24 -7.43 -7.20
CA LEU A 119 22.37 -6.27 -7.43
C LEU A 119 20.92 -6.68 -7.59
N ASN A 120 20.65 -7.82 -8.23
CA ASN A 120 19.31 -8.40 -8.34
C ASN A 120 18.75 -8.79 -6.97
N LEU A 121 19.58 -9.40 -6.11
CA LEU A 121 19.17 -9.73 -4.75
C LEU A 121 18.82 -8.46 -3.94
N LYS A 122 19.63 -7.41 -4.03
CA LYS A 122 19.37 -6.11 -3.41
C LYS A 122 18.10 -5.45 -3.96
N SER A 123 17.87 -5.58 -5.27
CA SER A 123 16.63 -5.12 -5.91
C SER A 123 15.42 -5.87 -5.33
N GLN A 124 15.49 -7.19 -5.24
CA GLN A 124 14.42 -8.01 -4.67
C GLN A 124 14.13 -7.66 -3.20
N SER A 125 15.15 -7.41 -2.38
CA SER A 125 14.95 -6.98 -0.98
C SER A 125 14.24 -5.63 -0.88
N HIS A 126 14.63 -4.65 -1.71
CA HIS A 126 13.93 -3.35 -1.73
C HIS A 126 12.50 -3.48 -2.25
N ALA A 127 12.24 -4.40 -3.19
CA ALA A 127 10.90 -4.69 -3.65
C ALA A 127 10.01 -5.30 -2.56
N SER A 128 10.55 -6.25 -1.76
CA SER A 128 9.81 -6.80 -0.62
C SER A 128 9.55 -5.75 0.46
N GLU A 129 10.56 -4.94 0.82
CA GLU A 129 10.40 -3.86 1.81
C GLU A 129 9.33 -2.84 1.38
N ARG A 130 9.33 -2.46 0.10
CA ARG A 130 8.30 -1.58 -0.48
C ARG A 130 6.91 -2.19 -0.34
N ASN A 131 6.76 -3.47 -0.67
CA ASN A 131 5.47 -4.16 -0.59
C ASN A 131 4.96 -4.20 0.85
N ASP A 132 5.81 -4.55 1.81
CA ASP A 132 5.47 -4.56 3.25
C ASP A 132 5.07 -3.18 3.76
N LEU A 133 5.79 -2.13 3.35
CA LEU A 133 5.47 -0.75 3.72
C LEU A 133 4.16 -0.28 3.09
N ASN A 134 3.85 -0.70 1.86
CA ASN A 134 2.58 -0.41 1.20
C ASN A 134 1.41 -1.13 1.88
N LEU A 135 1.60 -2.38 2.32
CA LEU A 135 0.61 -3.10 3.11
C LEU A 135 0.33 -2.38 4.43
N LYS A 136 1.38 -2.01 5.17
CA LYS A 136 1.25 -1.22 6.42
C LYS A 136 0.58 0.14 6.17
N ALA A 137 0.90 0.80 5.07
CA ALA A 137 0.25 2.06 4.70
C ALA A 137 -1.26 1.85 4.49
N LYS A 138 -1.66 0.77 3.81
CA LYS A 138 -3.08 0.41 3.63
C LYS A 138 -3.77 0.15 4.97
N GLU A 139 -3.17 -0.64 5.85
CA GLU A 139 -3.70 -0.89 7.19
C GLU A 139 -3.90 0.41 8.00
N HIS A 140 -2.97 1.36 7.89
CA HIS A 140 -3.12 2.66 8.52
C HIS A 140 -4.30 3.45 7.94
N MET A 141 -4.57 3.35 6.64
CA MET A 141 -5.76 3.98 6.04
C MET A 141 -7.06 3.29 6.46
N ASP A 142 -7.06 1.97 6.56
CA ASP A 142 -8.24 1.22 7.03
C ASP A 142 -8.58 1.64 8.46
N LYS A 143 -7.57 1.79 9.34
CA LYS A 143 -7.74 2.36 10.69
C LYS A 143 -8.31 3.79 10.65
N VAL A 144 -7.88 4.63 9.71
CA VAL A 144 -8.42 5.98 9.54
C VAL A 144 -9.90 5.95 9.20
N HIS A 145 -10.31 5.07 8.29
CA HIS A 145 -11.73 4.91 7.94
C HIS A 145 -12.56 4.44 9.13
N VAL A 146 -12.11 3.41 9.84
CA VAL A 146 -12.80 2.89 11.04
C VAL A 146 -12.95 3.98 12.11
N HIS A 147 -11.90 4.71 12.43
CA HIS A 147 -11.97 5.77 13.44
C HIS A 147 -12.78 6.98 12.98
N ARG A 148 -12.78 7.29 11.67
CA ARG A 148 -13.64 8.35 11.11
C ARG A 148 -15.10 7.99 11.28
N ASP A 149 -15.47 6.76 10.94
CA ASP A 149 -16.85 6.29 10.98
C ASP A 149 -17.33 6.15 12.44
N LEU A 150 -16.47 5.64 13.34
CA LEU A 150 -16.70 5.64 14.79
C LEU A 150 -16.93 7.06 15.33
N ARG A 151 -16.05 8.01 15.00
CA ARG A 151 -16.19 9.42 15.42
C ARG A 151 -17.49 10.01 14.90
N ASN A 152 -17.86 9.72 13.66
CA ASN A 152 -19.10 10.22 13.08
C ASN A 152 -20.32 9.63 13.80
N GLY A 153 -20.32 8.33 14.12
CA GLY A 153 -21.37 7.69 14.93
C GLY A 153 -21.51 8.32 16.32
N LEU A 154 -20.39 8.52 17.03
CA LEU A 154 -20.39 9.19 18.34
C LEU A 154 -20.87 10.64 18.25
N ASN A 155 -20.56 11.36 17.18
CA ASN A 155 -21.08 12.72 17.00
C ASN A 155 -22.59 12.76 16.80
N VAL A 156 -23.17 11.76 16.13
CA VAL A 156 -24.62 11.58 16.00
C VAL A 156 -25.23 11.29 17.38
N GLU A 157 -24.65 10.34 18.12
CA GLU A 157 -25.08 10.01 19.49
C GLU A 157 -25.03 11.24 20.42
N VAL A 158 -23.97 12.05 20.36
CA VAL A 158 -23.88 13.31 21.12
C VAL A 158 -25.00 14.29 20.73
N GLY A 159 -25.40 14.30 19.45
CA GLY A 159 -26.54 15.06 18.96
C GLY A 159 -27.86 14.59 19.57
N GLU A 160 -28.11 13.28 19.52
CA GLU A 160 -29.30 12.63 20.09
C GLU A 160 -29.39 12.88 21.61
N ILE A 161 -28.31 12.61 22.36
CA ILE A 161 -28.26 12.86 23.80
C ILE A 161 -28.50 14.33 24.13
N ARG A 162 -28.02 15.27 23.29
CA ARG A 162 -28.25 16.70 23.51
C ARG A 162 -29.73 17.04 23.39
N ASP A 163 -30.42 16.46 22.42
CA ASP A 163 -31.82 16.73 22.15
C ASP A 163 -32.71 16.05 23.21
N GLU A 164 -32.44 14.78 23.57
CA GLU A 164 -33.06 14.11 24.71
C GLU A 164 -32.85 14.89 26.02
N ARG A 165 -31.62 15.34 26.29
CA ARG A 165 -31.32 16.12 27.50
C ARG A 165 -32.10 17.43 27.52
N ARG A 166 -32.36 18.05 26.36
CA ARG A 166 -33.18 19.27 26.27
C ARG A 166 -34.63 18.96 26.67
N GLU A 167 -35.19 17.87 26.15
CA GLU A 167 -36.55 17.42 26.49
C GLU A 167 -36.69 17.11 27.99
N ILE A 168 -35.78 16.30 28.54
CA ILE A 168 -35.76 15.97 29.98
C ILE A 168 -35.54 17.23 30.82
N THR A 169 -34.73 18.19 30.37
CA THR A 169 -34.54 19.45 31.11
C THR A 169 -35.84 20.26 31.16
N ASN A 170 -36.59 20.33 30.05
CA ASN A 170 -37.88 21.00 30.02
C ASN A 170 -38.89 20.27 30.93
N GLN A 171 -38.98 18.94 30.85
CA GLN A 171 -39.82 18.13 31.72
C GLN A 171 -39.47 18.32 33.19
N ALA A 172 -38.20 18.26 33.56
CA ALA A 172 -37.73 18.46 34.93
C ALA A 172 -38.11 19.85 35.46
N ASN A 173 -38.03 20.90 34.63
CA ASN A 173 -38.46 22.25 35.02
C ASN A 173 -39.98 22.30 35.25
N THR A 174 -40.79 21.68 34.38
CA THR A 174 -42.25 21.62 34.58
C THR A 174 -42.63 20.85 35.84
N LEU A 175 -42.02 19.69 36.09
CA LEU A 175 -42.24 18.88 37.29
C LEU A 175 -41.80 19.63 38.55
N LYS A 176 -40.70 20.37 38.49
CA LYS A 176 -40.26 21.25 39.58
C LYS A 176 -41.31 22.29 39.92
N ASP A 177 -41.88 22.94 38.92
CA ASP A 177 -42.92 23.96 39.13
C ASP A 177 -44.20 23.35 39.71
N VAL A 178 -44.62 22.17 39.25
CA VAL A 178 -45.75 21.42 39.82
C VAL A 178 -45.48 21.06 41.29
N PHE A 179 -44.31 20.48 41.59
CA PHE A 179 -43.90 20.16 42.96
C PHE A 179 -43.88 21.41 43.86
N LEU A 180 -43.31 22.52 43.39
CA LEU A 180 -43.26 23.76 44.16
C LEU A 180 -44.65 24.38 44.36
N LYS A 181 -45.56 24.28 43.38
CA LYS A 181 -46.95 24.73 43.51
C LYS A 181 -47.72 23.91 44.54
N LEU A 182 -47.67 22.58 44.44
CA LEU A 182 -48.31 21.67 45.40
C LEU A 182 -47.75 21.88 46.81
N LYS A 183 -46.42 21.95 46.94
CA LYS A 183 -45.76 22.25 48.21
C LYS A 183 -46.21 23.58 48.81
N ARG A 184 -46.35 24.64 47.99
CA ARG A 184 -46.87 25.92 48.48
C ARG A 184 -48.33 25.83 48.89
N GLN A 185 -49.19 25.18 48.10
CA GLN A 185 -50.62 25.07 48.40
C GLN A 185 -50.90 24.31 49.70
N ARG A 186 -50.15 23.23 49.95
CA ARG A 186 -50.34 22.36 51.12
C ARG A 186 -49.66 22.91 52.39
N PHE A 187 -48.55 23.64 52.25
CA PHE A 187 -47.69 24.03 53.38
C PHE A 187 -47.42 25.54 53.52
N SER A 188 -48.14 26.43 52.81
CA SER A 188 -47.91 27.89 52.87
C SER A 188 -48.10 28.51 54.27
N GLY A 189 -48.81 27.84 55.17
CA GLY A 189 -49.07 28.34 56.53
C GLY A 189 -47.94 28.14 57.54
N LEU A 190 -46.90 27.36 57.21
CA LEU A 190 -45.91 26.91 58.20
C LEU A 190 -44.67 27.81 58.36
N ASN A 191 -44.50 28.89 57.57
CA ASN A 191 -43.38 29.84 57.66
C ASN A 191 -41.97 29.19 57.82
N LEU A 192 -41.80 27.97 57.31
CA LEU A 192 -40.55 27.23 57.44
C LEU A 192 -39.50 27.75 56.43
N PRO A 193 -38.24 28.00 56.85
CA PRO A 193 -37.17 28.36 55.95
C PRO A 193 -36.92 27.28 54.88
N PRO A 194 -36.52 27.64 53.65
CA PRO A 194 -36.21 26.66 52.61
C PRO A 194 -35.14 25.67 53.06
N VAL A 195 -35.38 24.37 52.89
CA VAL A 195 -34.45 23.27 53.23
C VAL A 195 -33.04 23.51 52.69
N SER A 196 -32.91 24.09 51.49
CA SER A 196 -31.60 24.46 50.92
C SER A 196 -30.81 25.47 51.78
N LYS A 197 -31.48 26.46 52.37
CA LYS A 197 -30.83 27.45 53.25
C LYS A 197 -30.42 26.81 54.57
N LEU A 198 -31.29 25.98 55.16
CA LEU A 198 -30.99 25.24 56.39
C LEU A 198 -29.77 24.32 56.19
N ARG A 199 -29.70 23.58 55.08
CA ARG A 199 -28.56 22.71 54.75
C ARG A 199 -27.25 23.50 54.58
N LYS A 200 -27.29 24.68 53.94
CA LYS A 200 -26.11 25.56 53.83
C LYS A 200 -25.66 26.09 55.19
N GLN A 201 -26.59 26.52 56.04
CA GLN A 201 -26.29 26.98 57.40
C GLN A 201 -25.66 25.88 58.24
N ILE A 202 -26.18 24.64 58.16
CA ILE A 202 -25.56 23.48 58.81
C ILE A 202 -24.12 23.30 58.32
N GLN A 203 -23.90 23.30 57.01
CA GLN A 203 -22.55 23.11 56.44
C GLN A 203 -21.57 24.21 56.86
N GLU A 204 -22.02 25.47 56.96
CA GLU A 204 -21.21 26.58 57.47
C GLU A 204 -20.88 26.43 58.96
N LEU A 205 -21.83 25.94 59.77
CA LEU A 205 -21.61 25.68 61.20
C LEU A 205 -20.71 24.47 61.43
N GLU A 206 -20.87 23.39 60.65
CA GLU A 206 -19.98 22.22 60.64
C GLU A 206 -18.55 22.61 60.26
N LEU A 207 -18.40 23.45 59.23
CA LEU A 207 -17.09 23.98 58.84
C LEU A 207 -16.47 24.80 59.96
N LYS A 208 -17.25 25.68 60.62
CA LYS A 208 -16.77 26.46 61.78
C LYS A 208 -16.33 25.56 62.93
N GLN A 209 -17.10 24.52 63.25
CA GLN A 209 -16.74 23.53 64.27
C GLN A 209 -15.42 22.82 63.94
N MET A 210 -15.17 22.49 62.67
CA MET A 210 -13.93 21.81 62.24
C MET A 210 -12.71 22.73 62.15
N THR A 211 -12.91 24.02 61.88
CA THR A 211 -11.82 24.93 61.48
C THR A 211 -11.45 25.98 62.52
N THR A 212 -12.31 26.24 63.50
CA THR A 212 -12.06 27.28 64.53
C THR A 212 -11.81 26.66 65.91
N PRO A 213 -10.75 27.08 66.63
CA PRO A 213 -10.54 26.64 68.01
C PRO A 213 -11.60 27.30 68.90
N LEU A 214 -12.48 26.48 69.46
CA LEU A 214 -13.63 26.90 70.24
C LEU A 214 -13.48 26.41 71.69
N THR A 215 -14.12 27.11 72.63
CA THR A 215 -14.27 26.62 73.99
C THR A 215 -15.37 25.56 74.04
N THR A 216 -15.31 24.64 75.00
CA THR A 216 -16.29 23.54 75.15
C THR A 216 -17.74 24.01 75.18
N ASP A 217 -18.01 25.17 75.77
CA ASP A 217 -19.36 25.74 75.85
C ASP A 217 -19.85 26.28 74.49
N LYS A 218 -18.95 26.86 73.69
CA LYS A 218 -19.25 27.35 72.34
C LYS A 218 -19.40 26.20 71.34
N GLU A 219 -18.63 25.12 71.52
CA GLU A 219 -18.81 23.89 70.76
C GLU A 219 -20.16 23.24 71.04
N ARG A 220 -20.57 23.13 72.32
CA ARG A 220 -21.91 22.64 72.68
C ARG A 220 -23.02 23.48 72.05
N ALA A 221 -22.91 24.81 72.11
CA ALA A 221 -23.89 25.70 71.50
C ALA A 221 -23.99 25.51 69.97
N LEU A 222 -22.87 25.34 69.26
CA LEU A 222 -22.87 25.06 67.82
C LEU A 222 -23.52 23.71 67.49
N VAL A 223 -23.24 22.67 68.29
CA VAL A 223 -23.86 21.35 68.13
C VAL A 223 -25.36 21.40 68.37
N ASP A 224 -25.82 22.17 69.36
CA ASP A 224 -27.24 22.38 69.63
C ASP A 224 -27.93 23.16 68.49
N GLU A 225 -27.27 24.19 67.94
CA GLU A 225 -27.76 24.91 66.77
C GLU A 225 -27.87 24.00 65.54
N ILE A 226 -26.83 23.22 65.24
CA ILE A 226 -26.83 22.22 64.17
C ILE A 226 -27.98 21.21 64.37
N SER A 227 -28.15 20.69 65.60
CA SER A 227 -29.21 19.75 65.94
C SER A 227 -30.61 20.37 65.76
N SER A 228 -30.79 21.63 66.15
CA SER A 228 -32.05 22.36 65.95
C SER A 228 -32.38 22.55 64.46
N LEU A 229 -31.37 22.86 63.63
CA LEU A 229 -31.52 23.01 62.19
C LEU A 229 -31.80 21.66 61.52
N GLN A 230 -31.14 20.58 61.97
CA GLN A 230 -31.40 19.22 61.51
C GLN A 230 -32.83 18.78 61.84
N ASN A 231 -33.34 19.09 63.05
CA ASN A 231 -34.72 18.79 63.42
C ASN A 231 -35.73 19.55 62.56
N LYS A 232 -35.47 20.83 62.25
CA LYS A 232 -36.30 21.61 61.31
C LYS A 232 -36.32 21.00 59.91
N ILE A 233 -35.21 20.40 59.45
CA ILE A 233 -35.17 19.66 58.18
C ILE A 233 -36.00 18.38 58.26
N ARG A 234 -35.87 17.58 59.33
CA ARG A 234 -36.67 16.35 59.52
C ARG A 234 -38.16 16.65 59.52
N GLN A 235 -38.60 17.67 60.26
CA GLN A 235 -40.00 18.13 60.23
C GLN A 235 -40.45 18.48 58.81
N HIS A 236 -39.58 19.11 58.02
CA HIS A 236 -39.88 19.46 56.63
C HIS A 236 -40.01 18.24 55.72
N ASP A 237 -39.21 17.20 55.96
CA ASP A 237 -39.21 15.95 55.21
C ASP A 237 -40.43 15.08 55.60
N GLU A 238 -40.74 14.96 56.91
CA GLU A 238 -41.95 14.29 57.41
C GLU A 238 -43.23 14.89 56.83
N LEU A 239 -43.35 16.23 56.81
CA LEU A 239 -44.51 16.90 56.22
C LEU A 239 -44.70 16.54 54.73
N ILE A 240 -43.60 16.42 53.99
CA ILE A 240 -43.66 16.01 52.57
C ILE A 240 -44.03 14.52 52.43
N GLU A 241 -43.64 13.69 53.39
CA GLU A 241 -44.00 12.26 53.42
C GLU A 241 -45.45 11.99 53.79
N THR A 242 -46.09 12.88 54.56
CA THR A 242 -47.51 12.73 54.92
C THR A 242 -48.47 12.95 53.76
N ASP A 243 -48.12 13.79 52.78
CA ASP A 243 -48.96 14.07 51.61
C ASP A 243 -48.49 13.25 50.40
N THR A 244 -49.29 12.24 50.04
CA THR A 244 -49.00 11.32 48.93
C THR A 244 -48.82 12.05 47.59
N GLU A 245 -49.61 13.09 47.31
CA GLU A 245 -49.53 13.82 46.04
C GLU A 245 -48.23 14.64 45.95
N VAL A 246 -47.82 15.24 47.07
CA VAL A 246 -46.56 16.00 47.13
C VAL A 246 -45.36 15.07 47.08
N LEU A 247 -45.45 13.90 47.71
CA LEU A 247 -44.43 12.85 47.67
C LEU A 247 -44.23 12.33 46.24
N ASP A 248 -45.31 11.99 45.53
CA ASP A 248 -45.25 11.52 44.15
C ASP A 248 -44.66 12.59 43.21
N ALA A 249 -45.07 13.86 43.38
CA ALA A 249 -44.51 14.99 42.62
C ALA A 249 -43.01 15.22 42.92
N ARG A 250 -42.56 14.98 44.16
CA ARG A 250 -41.15 15.03 44.54
C ARG A 250 -40.35 13.94 43.85
N ASP A 251 -40.87 12.71 43.87
CA ASP A 251 -40.15 11.54 43.40
C ASP A 251 -40.06 11.52 41.87
N THR A 252 -41.14 11.87 41.16
CA THR A 252 -41.12 12.10 39.70
C THR A 252 -40.14 13.21 39.29
N PHE A 253 -40.10 14.32 40.04
CA PHE A 253 -39.10 15.38 39.81
C PHE A 253 -37.67 14.85 40.03
N ARG A 254 -37.42 14.12 41.13
CA ARG A 254 -36.10 13.52 41.42
C ARG A 254 -35.66 12.55 40.34
N GLU A 255 -36.57 11.70 39.84
CA GLU A 255 -36.28 10.79 38.73
C GLU A 255 -35.89 11.54 37.45
N SER A 256 -36.61 12.60 37.09
CA SER A 256 -36.29 13.42 35.92
C SER A 256 -34.91 14.11 36.05
N GLU A 257 -34.55 14.57 37.25
CA GLU A 257 -33.24 15.14 37.56
C GLU A 257 -32.13 14.09 37.50
N ASN A 258 -32.37 12.89 37.99
CA ASN A 258 -31.44 11.77 37.91
C ASN A 258 -31.18 11.39 36.44
N LYS A 259 -32.23 11.23 35.63
CA LYS A 259 -32.13 11.00 34.17
C LYS A 259 -31.32 12.11 33.49
N ARG A 260 -31.57 13.38 33.83
CA ARG A 260 -30.82 14.53 33.30
C ARG A 260 -29.32 14.45 33.65
N ARG A 261 -29.00 14.04 34.88
CA ARG A 261 -27.60 13.86 35.34
C ARG A 261 -26.92 12.70 34.60
N GLU A 262 -27.62 11.59 34.40
CA GLU A 262 -27.12 10.43 33.65
C GLU A 262 -26.84 10.77 32.18
N LEU A 263 -27.78 11.45 31.50
CA LEU A 263 -27.56 11.96 30.14
C LEU A 263 -26.36 12.90 30.08
N GLY A 264 -26.17 13.75 31.10
CA GLY A 264 -24.98 14.59 31.20
C GLY A 264 -23.67 13.80 31.25
N LYS A 265 -23.64 12.71 32.03
CA LYS A 265 -22.48 11.80 32.09
C LYS A 265 -22.26 11.05 30.77
N LYS A 266 -23.32 10.50 30.18
CA LYS A 266 -23.28 9.81 28.88
C LYS A 266 -22.77 10.73 27.76
N MET A 267 -23.31 11.95 27.68
CA MET A 267 -22.87 12.97 26.73
C MET A 267 -21.38 13.28 26.87
N GLN A 268 -20.89 13.43 28.11
CA GLN A 268 -19.48 13.71 28.36
C GLN A 268 -18.59 12.54 27.92
N LYS A 269 -19.01 11.30 28.20
CA LYS A 269 -18.29 10.09 27.80
C LYS A 269 -18.23 9.95 26.27
N SER A 270 -19.36 10.07 25.58
CA SER A 270 -19.42 9.97 24.11
C SER A 270 -18.58 11.07 23.43
N ARG A 271 -18.57 12.31 23.99
CA ARG A 271 -17.66 13.38 23.53
C ARG A 271 -16.17 13.05 23.71
N GLN A 272 -15.79 12.48 24.85
CA GLN A 272 -14.40 12.08 25.12
C GLN A 272 -13.97 10.96 24.18
N GLU A 273 -14.83 9.97 23.95
CA GLU A 273 -14.59 8.87 23.02
C GLU A 273 -14.46 9.37 21.57
N ALA A 274 -15.33 10.31 21.15
CA ALA A 274 -15.24 10.92 19.83
C ALA A 274 -13.91 11.68 19.63
N GLN A 275 -13.47 12.40 20.66
CA GLN A 275 -12.18 13.10 20.65
C GLN A 275 -11.00 12.13 20.61
N ALA A 276 -11.05 11.02 21.34
CA ALA A 276 -10.04 9.97 21.31
C ALA A 276 -9.98 9.28 19.93
N ALA A 277 -11.12 8.97 19.33
CA ALA A 277 -11.22 8.46 17.96
C ALA A 277 -10.62 9.44 16.94
N HIS A 278 -10.86 10.73 17.11
CA HIS A 278 -10.24 11.75 16.25
C HIS A 278 -8.71 11.81 16.41
N HIS A 279 -8.20 11.70 17.64
CA HIS A 279 -6.75 11.72 17.89
C HIS A 279 -6.05 10.49 17.29
N THR A 280 -6.58 9.30 17.54
CA THR A 280 -6.08 8.03 16.98
C THR A 280 -6.14 8.02 15.45
N MET A 281 -7.20 8.57 14.86
CA MET A 281 -7.31 8.79 13.41
C MET A 281 -6.19 9.70 12.89
N LYS A 282 -5.92 10.82 13.56
CA LYS A 282 -4.86 11.77 13.18
C LYS A 282 -3.48 11.11 13.25
N ASP A 283 -3.20 10.32 14.28
CA ASP A 283 -1.94 9.61 14.41
C ASP A 283 -1.77 8.53 13.34
N SER A 284 -2.85 7.81 13.01
CA SER A 284 -2.86 6.84 11.91
C SER A 284 -2.60 7.50 10.56
N LEU A 285 -3.18 8.68 10.30
CA LEU A 285 -2.87 9.48 9.10
C LEU A 285 -1.39 9.91 9.06
N ARG A 286 -0.82 10.31 10.19
CA ARG A 286 0.61 10.68 10.29
C ARG A 286 1.50 9.47 9.96
N LEU A 287 1.21 8.32 10.56
CA LEU A 287 1.93 7.07 10.33
C LEU A 287 1.78 6.59 8.87
N ASN A 288 0.59 6.70 8.28
CA ASN A 288 0.37 6.41 6.86
C ASN A 288 1.28 7.28 5.97
N ARG A 289 1.29 8.60 6.19
CA ARG A 289 2.15 9.50 5.40
C ARG A 289 3.63 9.16 5.54
N GLN A 290 4.07 8.80 6.75
CA GLN A 290 5.46 8.40 7.00
C GLN A 290 5.80 7.06 6.32
N THR A 291 4.91 6.06 6.40
CA THR A 291 5.11 4.75 5.77
C THR A 291 5.11 4.84 4.25
N ARG A 292 4.22 5.63 3.65
CA ARG A 292 4.24 5.93 2.21
C ARG A 292 5.57 6.55 1.76
N ARG A 293 6.07 7.56 2.47
CA ARG A 293 7.39 8.16 2.17
C ARG A 293 8.53 7.14 2.23
N LYS A 294 8.49 6.21 3.18
CA LYS A 294 9.48 5.12 3.26
C LYS A 294 9.33 4.14 2.09
N ALA A 295 8.09 3.81 1.70
CA ALA A 295 7.83 2.95 0.55
C ALA A 295 8.33 3.59 -0.75
N ASP A 296 8.10 4.89 -0.94
CA ASP A 296 8.60 5.65 -2.09
C ASP A 296 10.14 5.68 -2.12
N ALA A 297 10.78 5.81 -0.95
CA ALA A 297 12.24 5.72 -0.84
C ALA A 297 12.77 4.33 -1.21
N ALA A 298 12.13 3.26 -0.73
CA ALA A 298 12.46 1.88 -1.10
C ALA A 298 12.24 1.62 -2.59
N GLN A 299 11.15 2.15 -3.18
CA GLN A 299 10.91 2.09 -4.62
C GLN A 299 12.01 2.79 -5.42
N LYS A 300 12.47 3.97 -4.97
CA LYS A 300 13.59 4.67 -5.61
C LYS A 300 14.89 3.86 -5.53
N GLN A 301 15.13 3.17 -4.43
CA GLN A 301 16.30 2.28 -4.29
C GLN A 301 16.18 1.04 -5.18
N PHE A 302 15.00 0.43 -5.25
CA PHE A 302 14.68 -0.68 -6.15
C PHE A 302 14.98 -0.31 -7.62
N VAL A 303 14.46 0.83 -8.09
CA VAL A 303 14.69 1.28 -9.47
C VAL A 303 16.18 1.47 -9.75
N LYS A 304 16.91 2.16 -8.85
CA LYS A 304 18.37 2.34 -8.99
C LYS A 304 19.15 1.03 -8.97
N ALA A 305 18.76 0.08 -8.15
CA ALA A 305 19.42 -1.23 -8.09
C ALA A 305 19.16 -2.02 -9.37
N LYS A 306 17.93 -1.95 -9.89
CA LYS A 306 17.54 -2.59 -11.15
C LYS A 306 18.28 -1.99 -12.35
N GLU A 307 18.30 -0.66 -12.50
CA GLU A 307 19.05 0.03 -13.55
C GLU A 307 20.53 -0.37 -13.56
N LYS A 308 21.16 -0.42 -12.37
CA LYS A 308 22.55 -0.88 -12.25
C LYS A 308 22.73 -2.35 -12.61
N ALA A 309 21.79 -3.21 -12.22
CA ALA A 309 21.81 -4.63 -12.57
C ALA A 309 21.67 -4.81 -14.08
N ASP A 310 20.82 -4.03 -14.74
CA ASP A 310 20.60 -4.06 -16.19
C ASP A 310 21.87 -3.60 -16.94
N VAL A 311 22.55 -2.55 -16.46
CA VAL A 311 23.85 -2.12 -17.03
C VAL A 311 24.89 -3.23 -16.93
N VAL A 312 25.07 -3.83 -15.75
CA VAL A 312 26.02 -4.94 -15.54
C VAL A 312 25.63 -6.17 -16.36
N HIS A 313 24.32 -6.41 -16.53
CA HIS A 313 23.83 -7.50 -17.35
C HIS A 313 24.15 -7.27 -18.83
N ASN A 314 23.95 -6.07 -19.35
CA ASN A 314 24.31 -5.72 -20.73
C ASN A 314 25.81 -5.88 -20.96
N GLU A 315 26.66 -5.40 -20.05
CA GLU A 315 28.11 -5.61 -20.12
C GLU A 315 28.45 -7.12 -20.13
N TYR A 316 27.82 -7.91 -19.27
CA TYR A 316 27.98 -9.36 -19.25
C TYR A 316 27.60 -10.02 -20.58
N ILE A 317 26.50 -9.59 -21.22
CA ILE A 317 26.08 -10.07 -22.54
C ILE A 317 27.12 -9.73 -23.61
N GLU A 318 27.72 -8.54 -23.57
CA GLU A 318 28.78 -8.16 -24.51
C GLU A 318 30.02 -9.05 -24.38
N TYR A 319 30.45 -9.40 -23.15
CA TYR A 319 31.54 -10.37 -22.96
C TYR A 319 31.19 -11.77 -23.45
N LEU A 320 29.93 -12.20 -23.31
CA LEU A 320 29.46 -13.48 -23.87
C LEU A 320 29.48 -13.45 -25.40
N ARG A 321 29.02 -12.36 -26.03
CA ARG A 321 29.09 -12.17 -27.49
C ARG A 321 30.53 -12.19 -27.98
N GLY A 322 31.43 -11.46 -27.32
CA GLY A 322 32.86 -11.47 -27.65
C GLY A 322 33.50 -12.86 -27.52
N MET A 323 33.08 -13.66 -26.54
CA MET A 323 33.54 -15.05 -26.41
C MET A 323 33.05 -15.94 -27.56
N GLN A 324 31.79 -15.77 -28.00
CA GLN A 324 31.23 -16.48 -29.16
C GLN A 324 31.95 -16.06 -30.47
N GLU A 325 32.30 -14.79 -30.63
CA GLU A 325 33.08 -14.28 -31.75
C GLU A 325 34.48 -14.94 -31.78
N ILE A 326 35.18 -15.00 -30.64
CA ILE A 326 36.47 -15.68 -30.50
C ILE A 326 36.36 -17.18 -30.84
N ASP A 327 35.29 -17.84 -30.38
CA ASP A 327 35.03 -19.25 -30.69
C ASP A 327 34.80 -19.47 -32.20
N ARG A 328 34.09 -18.54 -32.85
CA ARG A 328 33.87 -18.54 -34.32
C ARG A 328 35.17 -18.36 -35.09
N MET A 329 36.02 -17.41 -34.69
CA MET A 329 37.32 -17.15 -35.32
C MET A 329 38.32 -18.29 -35.08
N THR A 330 38.32 -18.89 -33.88
CA THR A 330 39.13 -20.07 -33.59
C THR A 330 38.72 -21.27 -34.46
N ALA A 331 37.41 -21.42 -34.72
CA ALA A 331 36.89 -22.46 -35.60
C ALA A 331 37.20 -22.21 -37.09
N SER A 332 37.18 -20.96 -37.56
CA SER A 332 37.53 -20.60 -38.94
C SER A 332 39.02 -20.78 -39.24
N GLN A 333 39.91 -20.38 -38.31
CA GLN A 333 41.36 -20.65 -38.39
C GLN A 333 41.68 -22.15 -38.41
N GLY A 334 40.85 -22.99 -37.76
CA GLY A 334 40.99 -24.44 -37.82
C GLY A 334 40.55 -25.08 -39.16
N ARG A 335 39.74 -24.38 -39.96
CA ARG A 335 39.21 -24.88 -41.24
C ARG A 335 40.04 -24.45 -42.45
N SER A 336 40.66 -23.26 -42.44
CA SER A 336 41.39 -22.75 -43.61
C SER A 336 42.62 -23.59 -43.97
N GLY A 337 43.31 -24.17 -42.97
CA GLY A 337 44.44 -25.06 -43.20
C GLY A 337 44.08 -26.51 -43.57
N SER A 338 42.82 -26.94 -43.42
CA SER A 338 42.43 -28.34 -43.66
C SER A 338 41.64 -28.53 -44.95
N SER A 339 40.72 -27.62 -45.31
CA SER A 339 39.84 -27.86 -46.47
C SER A 339 40.49 -27.52 -47.80
N ALA A 340 41.36 -26.50 -47.87
CA ALA A 340 42.04 -26.11 -49.10
C ALA A 340 43.18 -27.08 -49.43
N ASP A 341 43.99 -27.45 -48.43
CA ASP A 341 45.06 -28.44 -48.58
C ASP A 341 44.52 -29.85 -48.84
N GLN A 342 43.39 -30.26 -48.24
CA GLN A 342 42.77 -31.54 -48.58
C GLN A 342 42.21 -31.56 -50.00
N ARG A 343 41.61 -30.46 -50.49
CA ARG A 343 41.14 -30.37 -51.89
C ARG A 343 42.29 -30.33 -52.88
N ALA A 344 43.35 -29.58 -52.60
CA ALA A 344 44.53 -29.50 -53.46
C ALA A 344 45.28 -30.84 -53.53
N ASN A 345 45.41 -31.53 -52.38
CA ASN A 345 46.00 -32.87 -52.33
C ASN A 345 45.11 -33.94 -53.00
N ALA A 346 43.79 -33.85 -52.85
CA ALA A 346 42.85 -34.76 -53.53
C ALA A 346 42.85 -34.55 -55.05
N ALA A 347 42.81 -33.30 -55.52
CA ALA A 347 42.88 -32.98 -56.96
C ALA A 347 44.22 -33.42 -57.58
N SER A 348 45.33 -33.19 -56.87
CA SER A 348 46.66 -33.67 -57.29
C SER A 348 46.75 -35.20 -57.32
N ALA A 349 46.07 -35.89 -56.39
CA ALA A 349 46.00 -37.35 -56.37
C ALA A 349 45.13 -37.92 -57.52
N GLU A 350 44.01 -37.28 -57.87
CA GLU A 350 43.17 -37.67 -59.00
C GLU A 350 43.92 -37.53 -60.34
N GLU A 351 44.65 -36.43 -60.54
CA GLU A 351 45.48 -36.26 -61.74
C GLU A 351 46.58 -37.33 -61.85
N LEU A 352 47.23 -37.66 -60.74
CA LEU A 352 48.24 -38.74 -60.71
C LEU A 352 47.59 -40.13 -60.93
N PHE A 353 46.36 -40.35 -60.47
CA PHE A 353 45.61 -41.58 -60.69
C PHE A 353 45.16 -41.75 -62.16
N THR A 354 44.77 -40.68 -62.85
CA THR A 354 44.46 -40.75 -64.30
C THR A 354 45.71 -41.06 -65.13
N LYS A 355 46.87 -40.53 -64.76
CA LYS A 355 48.17 -40.88 -65.35
C LYS A 355 48.55 -42.35 -65.08
N PHE A 356 48.20 -42.88 -63.90
CA PHE A 356 48.36 -44.30 -63.58
C PHE A 356 47.48 -45.19 -64.47
N LEU A 357 46.19 -44.87 -64.62
CA LEU A 357 45.25 -45.63 -65.47
C LEU A 357 45.60 -45.60 -66.96
N SER A 358 46.24 -44.52 -67.42
CA SER A 358 46.72 -44.39 -68.81
C SER A 358 48.06 -45.10 -69.07
N GLY A 359 48.64 -45.73 -68.04
CA GLY A 359 49.84 -46.58 -68.18
C GLY A 359 51.17 -45.82 -68.20
N GLU A 360 51.18 -44.54 -67.81
CA GLU A 360 52.42 -43.77 -67.66
C GLU A 360 53.20 -44.20 -66.41
N LYS A 361 54.53 -44.14 -66.48
CA LYS A 361 55.41 -44.54 -65.37
C LYS A 361 55.38 -43.48 -64.26
N LEU A 362 54.89 -43.83 -63.08
CA LEU A 362 54.94 -42.98 -61.89
C LEU A 362 56.18 -43.25 -61.03
N SER A 363 56.68 -42.19 -60.38
CA SER A 363 57.71 -42.26 -59.34
C SER A 363 57.14 -42.87 -58.05
N THR A 364 57.99 -43.51 -57.24
CA THR A 364 57.63 -44.07 -55.92
C THR A 364 57.01 -43.03 -54.99
N GLU A 365 57.44 -41.78 -55.07
CA GLU A 365 56.85 -40.67 -54.30
C GLU A 365 55.43 -40.35 -54.75
N GLN A 366 55.16 -40.38 -56.06
CA GLN A 366 53.83 -40.12 -56.62
C GLN A 366 52.86 -41.26 -56.32
N LEU A 367 53.35 -42.49 -56.27
CA LEU A 367 52.56 -43.68 -55.90
C LEU A 367 52.15 -43.64 -54.42
N MET A 368 53.04 -43.15 -53.54
CA MET A 368 52.69 -42.91 -52.13
C MET A 368 51.61 -41.83 -51.93
N ILE A 369 51.56 -40.81 -52.80
CA ILE A 369 50.52 -39.76 -52.75
C ILE A 369 49.14 -40.35 -53.07
N ILE A 370 49.04 -41.19 -54.11
CA ILE A 370 47.80 -41.90 -54.48
C ILE A 370 47.36 -42.86 -53.35
N GLN A 371 48.31 -43.59 -52.75
CA GLN A 371 48.03 -44.51 -51.63
C GLN A 371 47.54 -43.76 -50.39
N LYS A 372 48.15 -42.62 -50.03
CA LYS A 372 47.71 -41.77 -48.92
C LYS A 372 46.33 -41.16 -49.15
N ALA A 373 45.96 -40.94 -50.41
CA ALA A 373 44.62 -40.48 -50.79
C ALA A 373 43.57 -41.61 -50.84
N GLY A 374 43.97 -42.87 -50.67
CA GLY A 374 43.05 -44.03 -50.60
C GLY A 374 42.49 -44.50 -51.95
N MET A 375 43.16 -44.19 -53.07
CA MET A 375 42.69 -44.47 -54.42
C MET A 375 43.36 -45.71 -55.07
N LEU A 376 44.06 -46.53 -54.29
CA LEU A 376 44.90 -47.65 -54.76
C LEU A 376 44.54 -48.96 -54.07
#